data_AF-A0A3C0NV03-F1
#
_entry.id   AF-A0A3C0NV03-F1
#
_cell.length_a   1.000
_cell.length_b   1.000
_cell.length_c   1.000
_cell.angle_alpha   90.00
_cell.angle_beta   90.00
_cell.angle_gamma   90.00
#
_symmetry.space_group_name_H-M   'P 1'
#
loop_
_entity.id
_entity.type
_entity.pdbx_description
1 polymer ?
#
loop_
_entity_poly.entity_id
_entity_poly.type
_entity_poly.pdbx_seq_one_letter_code
_entity_poly.pdbx_strand_id
1 'polypeptide(L)' 'MRTTDFDFYLPDTLIAQYPSAHRSESKLLCLDGVSGQLQDDAFKNLLNHLTANDL' A
#
# COMPACT_ATOMS: atom_id res chain seq x y z
N MET A 1 3.14 -12.63 21.61
CA MET A 1 2.71 -11.32 21.05
C MET A 1 1.28 -11.08 21.46
N ARG A 2 0.94 -9.86 21.87
CA ARG A 2 -0.44 -9.48 22.21
C ARG A 2 -1.06 -8.83 20.97
N THR A 3 -2.36 -8.99 20.78
CA THR A 3 -3.09 -8.34 19.66
C THR A 3 -2.97 -6.83 19.70
N THR A 4 -2.87 -6.25 20.91
CA THR A 4 -2.68 -4.82 21.15
C THR A 4 -1.38 -4.26 20.58
N ASP A 5 -0.36 -5.10 20.34
CA ASP A 5 0.91 -4.65 19.77
C ASP A 5 0.75 -4.24 18.28
N PHE A 6 -0.40 -4.51 17.67
CA PHE A 6 -0.74 -4.22 16.27
C PHE A 6 -2.00 -3.34 16.12
N ASP A 7 -2.50 -2.78 17.23
CA ASP A 7 -3.66 -1.90 17.21
C ASP A 7 -3.27 -0.50 16.74
N PHE A 8 -4.09 0.12 15.89
CA PHE A 8 -3.89 1.48 15.42
C PHE A 8 -5.23 2.17 15.18
N TYR A 9 -5.25 3.48 15.35
CA TYR A 9 -6.44 4.28 15.08
C TYR A 9 -6.67 4.39 13.57
N LEU A 10 -7.83 3.89 13.10
CA LEU A 10 -8.28 3.99 11.71
C LEU A 10 -9.64 4.70 11.68
N PRO A 11 -9.72 5.94 11.16
CA PRO A 11 -11.01 6.58 10.90
C PRO A 11 -11.86 5.76 9.90
N ASP A 12 -13.14 5.55 10.23
CA ASP A 12 -14.08 4.81 9.37
C ASP A 12 -14.19 5.40 7.95
N THR A 13 -14.02 6.71 7.82
CA THR A 13 -14.06 7.42 6.53
C THR A 13 -12.91 7.06 5.60
N LEU A 14 -11.83 6.50 6.12
CA LEU A 14 -10.69 6.01 5.33
C LEU A 14 -10.87 4.55 4.88
N ILE A 15 -11.91 3.85 5.35
CA ILE A 15 -12.25 2.51 4.92
C ILE A 15 -13.05 2.60 3.63
N ALA A 16 -12.43 2.23 2.51
CA ALA A 16 -13.08 2.17 1.21
C ALA A 16 -14.25 1.18 1.25
N GLN A 17 -15.47 1.68 1.00
CA GLN A 17 -16.70 0.87 1.00
C GLN A 17 -16.87 0.07 -0.30
N TYR A 18 -16.30 0.59 -1.39
CA TYR A 18 -16.30 -0.01 -2.72
C TYR A 18 -14.93 0.20 -3.37
N PRO A 19 -14.51 -0.69 -4.28
CA PRO A 19 -13.29 -0.48 -5.05
C PRO A 19 -13.40 0.78 -5.93
N SER A 20 -12.25 1.33 -6.33
CA SER A 20 -12.21 2.39 -7.35
C SER A 20 -12.86 1.91 -8.65
N ALA A 21 -13.60 2.80 -9.32
CA ALA A 21 -14.23 2.52 -10.62
C ALA A 21 -13.20 2.08 -11.67
N HIS A 22 -11.99 2.65 -11.63
CA HIS A 22 -10.85 2.18 -12.39
C HIS A 22 -9.85 1.53 -11.46
N ARG A 23 -9.70 0.21 -11.56
CA ARG A 23 -8.86 -0.60 -10.66
C ARG A 23 -7.42 -0.09 -10.54
N SER A 24 -6.85 0.45 -11.60
CA SER A 24 -5.46 0.93 -11.61
C SER A 24 -5.26 2.29 -10.95
N GLU A 25 -6.32 3.00 -10.55
CA GLU A 25 -6.25 4.33 -9.94
C GLU A 25 -6.08 4.31 -8.42
N SER A 26 -5.93 3.14 -7.81
CA SER A 26 -5.61 3.05 -6.39
C SER A 26 -4.23 3.63 -6.08
N LYS A 27 -4.09 4.17 -4.87
CA LYS A 27 -2.80 4.55 -4.30
C LYS A 27 -1.93 3.31 -4.06
N LEU A 28 -0.62 3.49 -4.11
CA LEU A 28 0.39 2.48 -3.79
C LEU A 28 1.32 3.06 -2.72
N LEU A 29 1.43 2.41 -1.56
CA LEU A 29 2.42 2.75 -0.55
C LEU A 29 3.63 1.85 -0.74
N CYS A 30 4.77 2.43 -1.05
CA CYS A 30 6.05 1.74 -1.14
C CYS A 30 6.76 1.85 0.22
N LEU A 31 7.15 0.71 0.78
CA LEU A 31 7.93 0.61 2.02
C LEU A 31 9.23 -0.13 1.71
N ASP A 32 10.36 0.52 1.97
CA ASP A 32 11.65 -0.15 1.99
C ASP A 32 11.81 -0.93 3.30
N GLY A 33 11.93 -2.26 3.22
CA GLY A 33 11.93 -3.14 4.38
C GLY A 33 13.19 -3.06 5.26
N VAL A 34 14.28 -2.44 4.79
CA VAL A 34 15.54 -2.34 5.53
C VAL A 34 15.66 -0.99 6.23
N SER A 35 15.41 0.09 5.51
CA SER A 35 15.53 1.46 5.98
C SER A 35 14.24 2.01 6.60
N GLY A 36 13.09 1.39 6.30
CA GLY A 36 11.78 1.90 6.69
C GLY A 36 11.32 3.12 5.90
N GLN A 37 11.97 3.46 4.79
CA GLN A 37 11.56 4.59 3.96
C GLN A 37 10.18 4.33 3.36
N LEU A 38 9.33 5.35 3.44
CA LEU A 38 7.98 5.35 2.90
C LEU A 38 7.89 6.29 1.70
N GLN A 39 7.20 5.86 0.66
CA GLN A 39 6.89 6.66 -0.51
C GLN A 39 5.46 6.40 -0.98
N ASP A 40 4.72 7.46 -1.27
CA ASP A 40 3.44 7.37 -1.96
C ASP A 40 3.65 7.34 -3.48
N ASP A 41 2.92 6.45 -4.15
CA ASP A 41 2.89 6.30 -5.61
C ASP A 41 1.46 5.91 -6.08
N ALA A 42 1.31 5.69 -7.39
CA ALA A 42 0.07 5.21 -8.01
C ALA A 42 0.24 3.77 -8.52
N PHE A 43 -0.80 2.95 -8.42
CA PHE A 43 -0.73 1.55 -8.84
C PHE A 43 -0.40 1.37 -10.35
N LYS A 44 -0.73 2.36 -11.20
CA LYS A 44 -0.32 2.40 -12.62
C LYS A 44 1.21 2.33 -12.80
N ASN A 45 1.99 2.75 -11.81
CA ASN A 45 3.45 2.79 -11.84
C ASN A 45 4.11 1.51 -11.29
N LEU A 46 3.33 0.47 -10.92
CA LEU A 46 3.85 -0.76 -10.32
C LEU A 46 5.01 -1.38 -11.11
N LEU A 47 4.95 -1.33 -12.44
CA LEU A 47 5.99 -1.90 -13.32
C LEU A 47 7.36 -1.25 -13.13
N ASN A 48 7.44 -0.01 -12.61
CA ASN A 48 8.71 0.66 -12.33
C ASN A 48 9.43 0.07 -11.11
N HIS A 49 8.72 -0.70 -10.27
CA HIS A 49 9.23 -1.29 -9.04
C HIS A 49 9.60 -2.77 -9.18
N LEU A 50 9.42 -3.35 -10.37
CA LEU A 50 9.70 -4.76 -10.65
C LEU A 50 11.00 -4.89 -11.45
N THR A 51 11.70 -6.00 -11.21
CA THR A 51 12.86 -6.40 -12.01
C THR A 51 12.56 -7.63 -12.85
N ALA A 52 13.40 -7.86 -13.87
CA ALA A 52 13.25 -9.02 -14.71
C ALA A 52 13.44 -10.30 -13.88
N ASN A 53 12.50 -11.25 -14.02
CA ASN A 53 12.45 -12.52 -13.29
C ASN A 53 12.01 -12.44 -11.80
N ASP A 54 11.20 -11.45 -11.41
CA ASP A 54 10.60 -11.38 -10.06
C ASP A 54 9.55 -12.48 -9.76
N LEU A 55 9.24 -13.38 -10.71
CA LEU A 55 8.21 -14.41 -10.61
C LEU A 55 8.73 -15.72 -9.99
#